data_AF-A0A534PXX8-F1
#
_entry.id   AF-A0A534PXX8-F1
#
_cell.length_a   1.000
_cell.length_b   1.000
_cell.length_c   1.000
_cell.angle_alpha   90.00
_cell.angle_beta   90.00
_cell.angle_gamma   90.00
#
_symmetry.space_group_name_H-M   'P 1'
#
loop_
_entity.id
_entity.type
_entity.pdbx_description
1 polymer ?
#
loop_
_entity_poly.entity_id
_entity_poly.type
_entity_poly.pdbx_seq_one_letter_code
_entity_poly.pdbx_strand_id
1 'polypeptide(L)'
;MATLAPLDEAIDEARVTALDPHGVRIAYLATDRSGGGVRLFELALDDARGVLELEVFEAGRSRARRFLRDAAQRERWPAVPAPSASVRALIARAAAHQASDRSAPRQFAEWRTRLCEVPEGTRTPGAIAREALGGGAAEPDLVSGWVREGALGPWPPPIARVQALIDRLEELAKSVVIVTPAARREQVDRAVEDALDEIYGGDERGRIADLFEETAYVWWQTGREGEARQAIAAAADFRARAPRENAVARAMIERLLSPALARARAESEASAPAGGVR
;
A
#
# COMPACT_ATOMS: atom_id res chain seq x y z
N MET A 1 -20.44 42.67 -33.28
CA MET A 1 -19.28 42.27 -32.45
C MET A 1 -19.58 40.91 -31.87
N ALA A 2 -18.92 39.86 -32.36
CA ALA A 2 -19.08 38.51 -31.80
C ALA A 2 -18.27 38.43 -30.50
N THR A 3 -18.96 38.28 -29.38
CA THR A 3 -18.34 37.98 -28.09
C THR A 3 -17.79 36.56 -28.17
N LEU A 4 -16.47 36.42 -28.21
CA LEU A 4 -15.81 35.14 -28.04
C LEU A 4 -16.27 34.55 -26.70
N ALA A 5 -16.89 33.38 -26.73
CA ALA A 5 -17.21 32.65 -25.52
C ALA A 5 -15.90 32.47 -24.72
N PRO A 6 -15.94 32.63 -23.38
CA PRO A 6 -14.76 32.36 -22.56
C PRO A 6 -14.26 30.97 -22.89
N LEU A 7 -12.95 30.84 -23.15
CA LEU A 7 -12.32 29.53 -23.31
C LEU A 7 -12.66 28.72 -22.06
N ASP A 8 -13.53 27.72 -22.22
CA ASP A 8 -13.86 26.79 -21.15
C ASP A 8 -12.55 26.22 -20.62
N GLU A 9 -12.26 26.47 -19.35
CA GLU A 9 -11.06 26.00 -18.67
C GLU A 9 -10.99 24.47 -18.79
N ALA A 10 -9.87 23.97 -19.34
CA ALA A 10 -9.69 22.55 -19.59
C ALA A 10 -9.79 21.77 -18.28
N ILE A 11 -10.62 20.71 -18.25
CA ILE A 11 -10.65 19.82 -17.09
C ILE A 11 -9.44 18.88 -17.15
N ASP A 12 -8.54 19.07 -16.18
CA ASP A 12 -7.47 18.17 -15.83
C ASP A 12 -7.45 18.00 -14.30
N GLU A 13 -8.36 17.14 -13.80
CA GLU A 13 -8.50 16.87 -12.37
C GLU A 13 -8.10 15.42 -12.08
N ALA A 14 -7.28 15.21 -11.04
CA ALA A 14 -6.89 13.88 -10.60
C ALA A 14 -7.00 13.72 -9.09
N ARG A 15 -7.28 12.48 -8.66
CA ARG A 15 -7.39 12.12 -7.24
C ARG A 15 -6.84 10.74 -6.98
N VAL A 16 -6.41 10.50 -5.75
CA VAL A 16 -6.01 9.18 -5.25
C VAL A 16 -6.62 8.91 -3.88
N THR A 17 -6.97 7.66 -3.60
CA THR A 17 -7.36 7.24 -2.25
C THR A 17 -6.14 6.82 -1.44
N ALA A 18 -6.31 6.70 -0.12
CA ALA A 18 -5.39 5.91 0.69
C ALA A 18 -5.35 4.45 0.22
N LEU A 19 -4.24 3.78 0.53
CA LEU A 19 -4.04 2.36 0.33
C LEU A 19 -4.90 1.58 1.33
N ASP A 20 -5.61 0.57 0.83
CA ASP A 20 -6.26 -0.41 1.68
C ASP A 20 -5.23 -1.35 2.36
N PRO A 21 -5.64 -2.20 3.31
CA PRO A 21 -4.73 -3.15 3.97
C PRO A 21 -4.07 -4.15 3.03
N HIS A 22 -4.61 -4.34 1.81
CA HIS A 22 -4.06 -5.20 0.77
C HIS A 22 -3.07 -4.48 -0.16
N GLY A 23 -2.89 -3.17 0.00
CA GLY A 23 -2.01 -2.36 -0.84
C GLY A 23 -2.67 -1.88 -2.13
N VAL A 24 -4.00 -1.98 -2.22
CA VAL A 24 -4.77 -1.48 -3.35
C VAL A 24 -5.21 -0.04 -3.09
N ARG A 25 -5.14 0.80 -4.12
CA ARG A 25 -5.71 2.16 -4.10
C ARG A 25 -6.55 2.40 -5.33
N ILE A 26 -7.44 3.39 -5.24
CA ILE A 26 -8.15 3.89 -6.40
C ILE A 26 -7.52 5.21 -6.87
N ALA A 27 -7.30 5.33 -8.18
CA ALA A 27 -6.88 6.55 -8.84
C ALA A 27 -7.96 7.03 -9.80
N TYR A 28 -8.23 8.34 -9.76
CA TYR A 28 -9.19 9.01 -10.62
C TYR A 28 -8.46 10.00 -11.53
N LEU A 29 -8.78 9.99 -12.82
CA LEU A 29 -8.30 10.97 -13.80
C LEU A 29 -9.47 11.48 -14.64
N ALA A 30 -9.72 12.77 -14.65
CA ALA A 30 -10.70 13.42 -15.51
C ALA A 30 -9.98 14.30 -16.54
N THR A 31 -10.22 14.02 -17.83
CA THR A 31 -9.63 14.78 -18.94
C THR A 31 -10.70 15.20 -19.93
N ASP A 32 -10.57 16.41 -20.48
CA ASP A 32 -11.46 16.88 -21.54
C ASP A 32 -11.41 16.00 -22.81
N ARG A 33 -12.53 16.00 -23.55
CA ARG A 33 -12.66 15.34 -24.86
C ARG A 33 -12.71 16.37 -25.99
N SER A 34 -12.09 16.02 -27.11
CA SER A 34 -12.29 16.72 -28.39
C SER A 34 -13.77 16.58 -28.80
N GLY A 35 -14.49 17.71 -28.87
CA GLY A 35 -15.94 17.73 -29.14
C GLY A 35 -16.84 17.98 -27.94
N GLY A 36 -16.27 18.22 -26.75
CA GLY A 36 -16.99 18.57 -25.54
C GLY A 36 -17.21 17.39 -24.59
N GLY A 37 -17.37 17.71 -23.31
CA GLY A 37 -17.49 16.72 -22.23
C GLY A 37 -16.14 16.22 -21.69
N VAL A 38 -16.22 15.28 -20.75
CA VAL A 38 -15.10 14.77 -19.96
C VAL A 38 -15.06 13.26 -20.10
N ARG A 39 -13.84 12.72 -20.20
CA ARG A 39 -13.54 11.32 -19.97
C ARG A 39 -12.97 11.17 -18.57
N LEU A 40 -13.62 10.33 -17.76
CA LEU A 40 -13.19 9.98 -16.43
C LEU A 40 -12.67 8.55 -16.45
N PHE A 41 -11.50 8.33 -15.84
CA PHE A 41 -10.91 7.03 -15.61
C PHE A 41 -10.92 6.75 -14.11
N GLU A 42 -11.40 5.58 -13.71
CA GLU A 42 -11.28 5.02 -12.36
C GLU A 42 -10.41 3.77 -12.45
N LEU A 43 -9.29 3.76 -11.74
CA LEU A 43 -8.33 2.66 -11.77
C LEU A 43 -8.13 2.08 -10.38
N ALA A 44 -8.20 0.75 -10.26
CA ALA A 44 -7.68 0.05 -9.11
C ALA A 44 -6.22 -0.33 -9.35
N LEU A 45 -5.32 0.17 -8.52
CA LEU A 45 -3.87 0.02 -8.65
C LEU A 45 -3.30 -0.76 -7.46
N ASP A 46 -2.36 -1.63 -7.76
CA ASP A 46 -1.54 -2.35 -6.79
C ASP A 46 -0.09 -2.35 -7.25
N ASP A 47 0.84 -1.85 -6.43
CA ASP A 47 2.23 -1.69 -6.85
C ASP A 47 2.95 -3.04 -7.08
N ALA A 48 2.46 -4.16 -6.54
CA ALA A 48 3.01 -5.51 -6.76
C ALA A 48 2.33 -6.26 -7.91
N ARG A 49 1.03 -6.02 -8.14
CA ARG A 49 0.21 -6.77 -9.11
C ARG A 49 -0.12 -5.98 -10.38
N GLY A 50 0.18 -4.69 -10.39
CA GLY A 50 -0.05 -3.75 -11.47
C GLY A 50 -1.47 -3.17 -11.50
N VAL A 51 -2.00 -2.98 -12.70
CA VAL A 51 -3.36 -2.41 -12.87
C VAL A 51 -4.37 -3.54 -12.72
N LEU A 52 -5.19 -3.46 -11.68
CA LEU A 52 -6.17 -4.49 -11.35
C LEU A 52 -7.45 -4.33 -12.17
N GLU A 53 -7.88 -3.09 -12.35
CA GLU A 53 -9.12 -2.72 -13.01
C GLU A 53 -9.01 -1.31 -13.61
N LEU A 54 -9.74 -1.08 -14.71
CA LEU A 54 -9.98 0.24 -15.27
C LEU A 54 -11.45 0.31 -15.70
N GLU A 55 -12.13 1.36 -15.23
CA GLU A 55 -13.42 1.79 -15.75
C GLU A 55 -13.28 3.15 -16.42
N VAL A 56 -13.93 3.30 -17.58
CA VAL A 56 -13.91 4.54 -18.36
C VAL A 56 -15.33 5.07 -18.53
N PHE A 57 -15.56 6.29 -18.04
CA PHE A 57 -16.84 6.96 -18.14
C PHE A 57 -16.74 8.18 -19.05
N GLU A 58 -17.79 8.41 -19.84
CA GLU A 58 -17.95 9.63 -20.60
C GLU A 58 -19.11 10.43 -20.01
N ALA A 59 -18.86 11.68 -19.62
CA ALA A 59 -19.82 12.49 -18.89
C ALA A 59 -19.72 13.97 -19.25
N GLY A 60 -20.80 14.72 -19.00
CA GLY A 60 -20.72 16.18 -18.98
C GLY A 60 -19.85 16.68 -17.81
N ARG A 61 -19.22 17.85 -17.97
CA ARG A 61 -18.31 18.46 -16.97
C ARG A 61 -18.91 18.48 -15.56
N SER A 62 -20.16 18.91 -15.42
CA SER A 62 -20.86 18.97 -14.13
C SER A 62 -21.03 17.60 -13.47
N ARG A 63 -21.27 16.55 -14.26
CA ARG A 63 -21.42 15.18 -13.77
C ARG A 63 -20.06 14.60 -13.36
N ALA A 64 -19.01 14.84 -14.13
CA ALA A 64 -17.64 14.42 -13.77
C ALA A 64 -17.17 15.08 -12.47
N ARG A 65 -17.36 16.41 -12.33
CA ARG A 65 -17.05 17.13 -11.08
C ARG A 65 -17.86 16.63 -9.89
N ARG A 66 -19.14 16.31 -10.09
CA ARG A 66 -19.96 15.70 -9.03
C ARG A 66 -19.38 14.35 -8.61
N PHE A 67 -19.06 13.48 -9.56
CA PHE A 67 -18.47 12.17 -9.28
C PHE A 67 -17.17 12.31 -8.46
N LEU A 68 -16.26 13.20 -8.85
CA LEU A 68 -15.01 13.43 -8.12
C LEU A 68 -15.22 14.00 -6.72
N ARG A 69 -16.24 14.85 -6.52
CA ARG A 69 -16.63 15.32 -5.19
C ARG A 69 -17.20 14.20 -4.34
N ASP A 70 -18.06 13.37 -4.91
CA ASP A 70 -18.68 12.23 -4.21
C ASP A 70 -17.57 11.23 -3.79
N ALA A 71 -16.57 10.98 -4.64
CA ALA A 71 -15.40 10.17 -4.30
C ALA A 71 -14.56 10.77 -3.15
N ALA A 72 -14.45 12.10 -3.06
CA ALA A 72 -13.75 12.79 -1.98
C ALA A 72 -14.49 12.75 -0.64
N GLN A 73 -15.81 12.54 -0.65
CA GLN A 73 -16.67 12.53 0.54
C GLN A 73 -16.92 11.12 1.10
N ARG A 74 -16.33 10.07 0.51
CA ARG A 74 -16.46 8.70 1.02
C ARG A 74 -15.83 8.57 2.41
N GLU A 75 -16.56 7.97 3.36
CA GLU A 75 -16.11 7.85 4.76
C GLU A 75 -14.85 7.00 4.94
N ARG A 76 -14.78 5.85 4.27
CA ARG A 76 -13.73 4.85 4.54
C ARG A 76 -12.39 5.18 3.86
N TRP A 77 -12.45 5.75 2.65
CA TRP A 77 -11.27 6.00 1.80
C TRP A 77 -11.52 7.25 0.95
N PRO A 78 -11.47 8.46 1.55
CA PRO A 78 -11.70 9.69 0.79
C PRO A 78 -10.60 9.89 -0.26
N ALA A 79 -11.00 10.27 -1.47
CA ALA A 79 -10.06 10.58 -2.55
C ALA A 79 -9.52 12.02 -2.42
N VAL A 80 -8.20 12.15 -2.23
CA VAL A 80 -7.52 13.45 -2.13
C VAL A 80 -7.09 13.94 -3.51
N PRO A 81 -7.08 15.26 -3.77
CA PRO A 81 -6.57 15.80 -5.02
C PRO A 81 -5.08 15.49 -5.19
N ALA A 82 -4.65 15.27 -6.43
CA ALA A 82 -3.25 15.12 -6.80
C ALA A 82 -2.98 15.70 -8.20
N PRO A 83 -1.74 16.10 -8.52
CA PRO A 83 -1.40 16.50 -9.88
C PRO A 83 -1.66 15.36 -10.87
N SER A 84 -2.32 15.63 -12.00
CA SER A 84 -2.62 14.61 -13.01
C SER A 84 -1.39 13.90 -13.53
N ALA A 85 -0.29 14.64 -13.76
CA ALA A 85 0.99 14.06 -14.17
C ALA A 85 1.52 13.05 -13.13
N SER A 86 1.37 13.36 -11.83
CA SER A 86 1.79 12.47 -10.74
C SER A 86 0.93 11.23 -10.63
N VAL A 87 -0.39 11.34 -10.82
CA VAL A 87 -1.28 10.18 -10.87
C VAL A 87 -0.96 9.30 -12.07
N ARG A 88 -0.63 9.87 -13.22
CA ARG A 88 -0.14 9.11 -14.37
C ARG A 88 1.20 8.43 -14.11
N ALA A 89 2.14 9.10 -13.43
CA ALA A 89 3.40 8.49 -13.01
C ALA A 89 3.17 7.27 -12.10
N LEU A 90 2.21 7.37 -11.17
CA LEU A 90 1.79 6.27 -10.32
C LEU A 90 1.16 5.11 -11.12
N ILE A 91 0.30 5.42 -12.09
CA ILE A 91 -0.28 4.41 -13.01
C ILE A 91 0.82 3.73 -13.83
N ALA A 92 1.76 4.50 -14.38
CA ALA A 92 2.88 3.98 -15.14
C ALA A 92 3.77 3.06 -14.28
N ARG A 93 4.04 3.42 -13.02
CA ARG A 93 4.75 2.56 -12.06
C ARG A 93 4.02 1.24 -11.82
N ALA A 94 2.72 1.28 -11.56
CA ALA A 94 1.93 0.04 -11.40
C ALA A 94 1.94 -0.80 -12.69
N ALA A 95 1.75 -0.16 -13.85
CA ALA A 95 1.74 -0.82 -15.15
C ALA A 95 3.09 -1.44 -15.56
N ALA A 96 4.21 -0.97 -15.00
CA ALA A 96 5.54 -1.56 -15.16
C ALA A 96 5.72 -2.85 -14.32
N HIS A 97 5.03 -2.95 -13.19
CA HIS A 97 4.98 -4.15 -12.34
C HIS A 97 3.85 -5.12 -12.70
N GLN A 98 3.26 -4.99 -13.90
CA GLN A 98 2.23 -5.92 -14.35
C GLN A 98 2.79 -7.34 -14.38
N ALA A 99 2.26 -8.21 -13.53
CA ALA A 99 2.77 -9.58 -13.38
C ALA A 99 2.63 -10.36 -14.70
N SER A 100 3.65 -11.14 -15.07
CA SER A 100 3.69 -11.87 -16.34
C SER A 100 2.64 -12.98 -16.45
N ASP A 101 2.17 -13.48 -15.31
CA ASP A 101 1.12 -14.50 -15.18
C ASP A 101 -0.29 -13.90 -15.21
N ARG A 102 -0.42 -12.58 -15.21
CA ARG A 102 -1.71 -11.87 -15.26
C ARG A 102 -1.75 -10.85 -16.39
N SER A 103 -2.60 -11.12 -17.38
CA SER A 103 -2.91 -10.14 -18.41
C SER A 103 -3.50 -8.86 -17.80
N ALA A 104 -3.07 -7.72 -18.34
CA ALA A 104 -3.67 -6.45 -17.99
C ALA A 104 -5.17 -6.43 -18.36
N PRO A 105 -6.02 -5.70 -17.61
CA PRO A 105 -7.43 -5.53 -17.96
C PRO A 105 -7.57 -5.03 -19.40
N ARG A 106 -8.51 -5.59 -20.17
CA ARG A 106 -8.70 -5.24 -21.58
C ARG A 106 -8.85 -3.74 -21.80
N GLN A 107 -9.70 -3.08 -21.00
CA GLN A 107 -9.88 -1.63 -21.08
C GLN A 107 -8.55 -0.90 -20.84
N PHE A 108 -7.75 -1.35 -19.87
CA PHE A 108 -6.45 -0.73 -19.62
C PHE A 108 -5.50 -0.89 -20.81
N ALA A 109 -5.47 -2.04 -21.47
CA ALA A 109 -4.66 -2.23 -22.68
C ALA A 109 -5.02 -1.22 -23.79
N GLU A 110 -6.32 -0.92 -23.97
CA GLU A 110 -6.81 0.06 -24.94
C GLU A 110 -6.35 1.49 -24.61
N TRP A 111 -6.21 1.84 -23.33
CA TRP A 111 -5.85 3.19 -22.86
C TRP A 111 -4.40 3.33 -22.39
N ARG A 112 -3.61 2.25 -22.38
CA ARG A 112 -2.29 2.19 -21.73
C ARG A 112 -1.37 3.30 -22.22
N THR A 113 -1.23 3.48 -23.54
CA THR A 113 -0.35 4.49 -24.12
C THR A 113 -0.70 5.88 -23.59
N ARG A 114 -1.98 6.25 -23.58
CA ARG A 114 -2.42 7.56 -23.09
C ARG A 114 -2.27 7.69 -21.57
N LEU A 115 -2.54 6.63 -20.80
CA LEU A 115 -2.51 6.69 -19.33
C LEU A 115 -1.07 6.64 -18.76
N CYS A 116 -0.14 6.02 -19.48
CA CYS A 116 1.25 5.86 -19.09
C CYS A 116 2.21 6.80 -19.83
N GLU A 117 1.70 7.70 -20.67
CA GLU A 117 2.49 8.78 -21.26
C GLU A 117 2.80 9.81 -20.19
N VAL A 118 4.02 9.75 -19.66
CA VAL A 118 4.49 10.55 -18.54
C VAL A 118 5.89 11.06 -18.87
N PRO A 119 6.15 12.38 -18.76
CA PRO A 119 7.49 12.93 -18.91
C PRO A 119 8.48 12.27 -17.94
N GLU A 120 9.70 12.04 -18.40
CA GLU A 120 10.77 11.50 -17.56
C GLU A 120 10.99 12.37 -16.32
N GLY A 121 11.20 11.73 -15.17
CA GLY A 121 11.39 12.42 -13.89
C GLY A 121 10.11 12.93 -13.22
N THR A 122 8.93 12.71 -13.81
CA THR A 122 7.66 13.06 -13.15
C THR A 122 7.50 12.28 -11.86
N ARG A 123 7.23 13.00 -10.76
CA ARG A 123 7.12 12.42 -9.42
C ARG A 123 5.73 11.83 -9.20
N THR A 124 5.67 10.65 -8.57
CA THR A 124 4.43 10.10 -8.01
C THR A 124 3.95 10.95 -6.82
N PRO A 125 2.69 10.80 -6.36
CA PRO A 125 2.23 11.51 -5.18
C PRO A 125 3.10 11.23 -3.94
N GLY A 126 3.49 9.97 -3.72
CA GLY A 126 4.40 9.63 -2.63
C GLY A 126 5.77 10.31 -2.73
N ALA A 127 6.35 10.36 -3.94
CA ALA A 127 7.61 11.07 -4.15
C ALA A 127 7.49 12.58 -3.88
N ILE A 128 6.35 13.21 -4.21
CA ILE A 128 6.06 14.61 -3.83
C ILE A 128 6.02 14.75 -2.30
N ALA A 129 5.32 13.85 -1.61
CA ALA A 129 5.24 13.89 -0.14
C ALA A 129 6.63 13.76 0.51
N ARG A 130 7.47 12.84 0.01
CA ARG A 130 8.84 12.67 0.49
C ARG A 130 9.67 13.94 0.32
N GLU A 131 9.58 14.60 -0.83
CA GLU A 131 10.33 15.84 -1.10
C GLU A 131 9.84 17.01 -0.24
N ALA A 132 8.51 17.13 -0.06
CA ALA A 132 7.91 18.23 0.68
C ALA A 132 8.08 18.11 2.20
N LEU A 133 7.95 16.91 2.75
CA LEU A 133 7.97 16.68 4.20
C LEU A 133 9.38 16.41 4.73
N GLY A 134 10.30 16.01 3.86
CA GLY A 134 11.66 15.62 4.23
C GLY A 134 11.71 14.33 5.07
N GLY A 135 12.92 13.97 5.50
CA GLY A 135 13.14 12.90 6.47
C GLY A 135 13.19 13.45 7.89
N GLY A 136 12.58 12.70 8.83
CA GLY A 136 12.76 12.88 10.28
C GLY A 136 13.30 11.60 10.91
N ALA A 137 13.59 11.65 12.21
CA ALA A 137 13.82 10.42 12.96
C ALA A 137 12.50 9.63 13.03
N ALA A 138 12.52 8.39 12.55
CA ALA A 138 11.37 7.51 12.71
C ALA A 138 11.14 7.24 14.20
N GLU A 139 9.87 7.14 14.59
CA GLU A 139 9.45 6.56 15.87
C GLU A 139 8.90 5.14 15.59
N PRO A 140 9.75 4.10 15.59
CA PRO A 140 9.35 2.78 15.10
C PRO A 140 8.21 2.18 15.92
N ASP A 141 8.16 2.46 17.22
CA ASP A 141 7.10 1.98 18.12
C ASP A 141 5.74 2.58 17.77
N LEU A 142 5.70 3.88 17.45
CA LEU A 142 4.47 4.58 17.03
C LEU A 142 3.93 3.99 15.72
N VAL A 143 4.80 3.86 14.72
CA VAL A 143 4.41 3.32 13.41
C VAL A 143 4.02 1.84 13.52
N SER A 144 4.74 1.05 14.31
CA SER A 144 4.39 -0.35 14.57
C SER A 144 3.03 -0.46 15.30
N GLY A 145 2.72 0.49 16.19
CA GLY A 145 1.40 0.62 16.82
C GLY A 145 0.29 0.73 15.78
N TRP A 146 0.42 1.65 14.82
CA TRP A 146 -0.56 1.82 13.74
C TRP A 146 -0.75 0.56 12.89
N VAL A 147 0.32 -0.19 12.64
CA VAL A 147 0.23 -1.47 11.91
C VAL A 147 -0.56 -2.51 12.70
N ARG A 148 -0.29 -2.65 14.01
CA ARG A 148 -1.01 -3.59 14.87
C ARG A 148 -2.49 -3.24 14.99
N GLU A 149 -2.81 -1.96 15.08
CA GLU A 149 -4.18 -1.42 15.14
C GLU A 149 -4.92 -1.50 13.79
N GLY A 150 -4.21 -1.75 12.68
CA GLY A 150 -4.78 -1.79 11.34
C GLY A 150 -5.06 -0.40 10.75
N ALA A 151 -4.48 0.66 11.32
CA ALA A 151 -4.50 2.00 10.77
C ALA A 151 -3.50 2.18 9.61
N LEU A 152 -2.56 1.24 9.45
CA LEU A 152 -1.54 1.23 8.41
C LEU A 152 -1.20 -0.20 7.98
N GLY A 153 -1.06 -0.46 6.68
CA GLY A 153 -0.70 -1.79 6.18
C GLY A 153 -1.67 -2.90 6.62
N PRO A 154 -1.24 -4.17 6.69
CA PRO A 154 0.14 -4.68 6.59
C PRO A 154 0.68 -4.87 5.16
N TRP A 155 -0.08 -4.54 4.11
CA TRP A 155 0.32 -4.66 2.68
C TRP A 155 1.04 -5.96 2.34
N PRO A 156 0.29 -7.07 2.23
CA PRO A 156 0.85 -8.40 2.17
C PRO A 156 1.87 -8.55 1.03
N PRO A 157 3.01 -9.21 1.32
CA PRO A 157 3.94 -9.63 0.29
C PRO A 157 3.32 -10.79 -0.53
N PRO A 158 3.97 -11.24 -1.63
CA PRO A 158 3.47 -12.35 -2.43
C PRO A 158 3.16 -13.58 -1.57
N ILE A 159 1.99 -14.18 -1.80
CA ILE A 159 1.48 -15.29 -0.96
C ILE A 159 2.45 -16.46 -0.84
N ALA A 160 3.20 -16.76 -1.91
CA ALA A 160 4.21 -17.82 -1.92
C ALA A 160 5.31 -17.61 -0.87
N ARG A 161 5.72 -16.36 -0.61
CA ARG A 161 6.73 -16.04 0.41
C ARG A 161 6.19 -16.17 1.83
N VAL A 162 4.92 -15.80 2.03
CA VAL A 162 4.24 -15.93 3.32
C VAL A 162 3.93 -17.38 3.64
N GLN A 163 3.57 -18.18 2.64
CA GLN A 163 3.20 -19.59 2.82
C GLN A 163 4.35 -20.40 3.44
N ALA A 164 5.59 -20.19 2.99
CA ALA A 164 6.76 -20.86 3.55
C ALA A 164 6.96 -20.57 5.06
N LEU A 165 6.57 -19.38 5.53
CA LEU A 165 6.59 -19.05 6.96
C LEU A 165 5.41 -19.70 7.70
N ILE A 166 4.22 -19.71 7.11
CA ILE A 166 3.05 -20.40 7.68
C ILE A 166 3.37 -21.89 7.89
N ASP A 167 3.91 -22.56 6.88
CA ASP A 167 4.25 -23.98 6.94
C ASP A 167 5.27 -24.27 8.05
N ARG A 168 6.33 -23.45 8.15
CA ARG A 168 7.33 -23.53 9.24
C ARG A 168 6.69 -23.36 10.63
N LEU A 169 5.77 -22.41 10.79
CA LEU A 169 5.09 -22.19 12.07
C LEU A 169 4.17 -23.37 12.44
N GLU A 170 3.49 -23.97 11.46
CA GLU A 170 2.69 -25.17 11.70
C GLU A 170 3.55 -26.38 12.09
N GLU A 171 4.70 -26.57 11.45
CA GLU A 171 5.65 -27.63 11.81
C GLU A 171 6.17 -27.47 13.24
N LEU A 172 6.52 -26.24 13.63
CA LEU A 172 6.91 -25.92 15.01
C LEU A 172 5.80 -26.22 16.02
N ALA A 173 4.54 -25.94 15.66
CA ALA A 173 3.38 -26.24 16.50
C ALA A 173 3.14 -27.76 16.66
N LYS A 174 3.34 -28.53 15.59
CA LYS A 174 3.19 -30.01 15.56
C LYS A 174 4.35 -30.74 16.24
N SER A 175 5.51 -30.09 16.44
CA SER A 175 6.70 -30.71 17.01
C SER A 175 6.48 -31.13 18.47
N VAL A 176 6.54 -32.45 18.72
CA VAL A 176 6.33 -33.12 20.02
C VAL A 176 7.61 -33.10 20.89
N VAL A 177 8.60 -32.28 20.55
CA VAL A 177 9.79 -32.13 21.42
C VAL A 177 9.33 -31.48 22.74
N ILE A 178 9.66 -32.11 23.87
CA ILE A 178 9.39 -31.57 25.21
C ILE A 178 10.26 -30.31 25.39
N VAL A 179 9.75 -29.17 24.93
CA VAL A 179 10.34 -27.85 25.13
C VAL A 179 9.51 -27.05 26.12
N THR A 180 10.16 -26.19 26.88
CA THR A 180 9.44 -25.24 27.74
C THR A 180 8.67 -24.24 26.87
N PRO A 181 7.56 -23.66 27.36
CA PRO A 181 6.83 -22.62 26.63
C PRO A 181 7.70 -21.42 26.24
N ALA A 182 8.73 -21.11 27.04
CA ALA A 182 9.69 -20.05 26.74
C ALA A 182 10.58 -20.40 25.53
N ALA A 183 11.14 -21.61 25.48
CA ALA A 183 11.94 -22.07 24.36
C ALA A 183 11.13 -22.14 23.05
N ARG A 184 9.85 -22.52 23.13
CA ARG A 184 8.95 -22.52 21.97
C ARG A 184 8.65 -21.11 21.45
N ARG A 185 8.44 -20.13 22.34
CA ARG A 185 8.29 -18.72 21.95
C ARG A 185 9.53 -18.21 21.22
N GLU A 186 10.72 -18.51 21.75
CA GLU A 186 11.99 -18.15 21.12
C GLU A 186 12.17 -18.80 19.74
N GLN A 187 11.72 -20.05 19.55
CA GLN A 187 11.71 -20.71 18.24
C GLN A 187 10.79 -20.02 17.24
N VAL A 188 9.58 -19.63 17.67
CA VAL A 188 8.64 -18.87 16.83
C VAL A 188 9.22 -17.51 16.47
N ASP A 189 9.79 -16.78 17.43
CA ASP A 189 10.38 -15.46 17.21
C ASP A 189 11.54 -15.54 16.22
N ARG A 190 12.42 -16.54 16.36
CA ARG A 190 13.51 -16.80 15.41
C ARG A 190 12.99 -17.12 14.02
N ALA A 191 11.95 -17.96 13.90
CA ALA A 191 11.36 -18.30 12.61
C ALA A 191 10.76 -17.06 11.90
N VAL A 192 10.16 -16.15 12.65
CA VAL A 192 9.68 -14.87 12.12
C VAL A 192 10.84 -13.99 11.67
N GLU A 193 11.89 -13.85 12.49
CA GLU A 193 13.08 -13.06 12.16
C GLU A 193 13.77 -13.54 10.88
N ASP A 194 14.00 -14.85 10.76
CA ASP A 194 14.61 -15.45 9.57
C ASP A 194 13.77 -15.20 8.31
N ALA A 195 12.44 -15.22 8.44
CA ALA A 195 11.53 -14.98 7.33
C ALA A 195 11.42 -13.50 6.95
N LEU A 196 11.73 -12.54 7.84
CA LEU A 196 11.69 -11.12 7.48
C LEU A 196 12.66 -10.77 6.36
N ASP A 197 13.88 -11.31 6.43
CA ASP A 197 14.91 -11.07 5.40
C ASP A 197 14.54 -11.75 4.06
N GLU A 198 13.90 -12.92 4.11
CA GLU A 198 13.40 -13.61 2.91
C GLU A 198 12.23 -12.87 2.26
N ILE A 199 11.26 -12.43 3.09
CA ILE A 199 10.03 -11.82 2.63
C ILE A 199 10.28 -10.41 2.11
N TYR A 200 10.94 -9.58 2.91
CA TYR A 200 11.18 -8.16 2.62
C TYR A 200 12.58 -7.88 2.09
N GLY A 201 13.40 -8.88 1.78
CA GLY A 201 14.70 -8.67 1.13
C GLY A 201 14.60 -8.15 -0.31
N GLY A 202 15.73 -7.67 -0.84
CA GLY A 202 15.84 -7.21 -2.23
C GLY A 202 14.96 -6.00 -2.56
N ASP A 203 14.26 -6.06 -3.69
CA ASP A 203 13.41 -4.99 -4.23
C ASP A 203 12.18 -4.71 -3.38
N GLU A 204 11.75 -5.68 -2.55
CA GLU A 204 10.55 -5.57 -1.72
C GLU A 204 10.68 -4.44 -0.70
N ARG A 205 11.89 -4.14 -0.21
CA ARG A 205 12.13 -2.98 0.67
C ARG A 205 11.76 -1.67 -0.02
N GLY A 206 12.15 -1.52 -1.29
CA GLY A 206 11.84 -0.36 -2.09
C GLY A 206 10.33 -0.22 -2.30
N ARG A 207 9.67 -1.34 -2.63
CA ARG A 207 8.21 -1.38 -2.80
C ARG A 207 7.45 -0.97 -1.55
N ILE A 208 7.78 -1.56 -0.40
CA ILE A 208 7.11 -1.21 0.87
C ILE A 208 7.38 0.25 1.24
N ALA A 209 8.61 0.73 1.07
CA ALA A 209 8.94 2.14 1.31
C ALA A 209 8.13 3.08 0.41
N ASP A 210 7.93 2.74 -0.86
CA ASP A 210 7.06 3.48 -1.76
C ASP A 210 5.60 3.50 -1.25
N LEU A 211 5.07 2.40 -0.73
CA LEU A 211 3.71 2.37 -0.14
C LEU A 211 3.57 3.29 1.08
N PHE A 212 4.61 3.40 1.91
CA PHE A 212 4.64 4.36 3.00
C PHE A 212 4.62 5.82 2.49
N GLU A 213 5.43 6.13 1.48
CA GLU A 213 5.44 7.47 0.88
C GLU A 213 4.09 7.87 0.30
N GLU A 214 3.43 6.92 -0.34
CA GLU A 214 2.12 7.12 -0.94
C GLU A 214 1.01 7.27 0.10
N THR A 215 1.11 6.54 1.22
CA THR A 215 0.27 6.79 2.39
C THR A 215 0.51 8.17 2.99
N ALA A 216 1.78 8.58 3.10
CA ALA A 216 2.17 9.88 3.62
C ALA A 216 1.56 11.02 2.79
N TYR A 217 1.48 10.85 1.46
CA TYR A 217 0.82 11.83 0.60
C TYR A 217 -0.63 12.06 1.01
N VAL A 218 -1.41 10.99 1.20
CA VAL A 218 -2.83 11.09 1.56
C VAL A 218 -3.02 11.68 2.96
N TRP A 219 -2.20 11.27 3.93
CA TRP A 219 -2.22 11.85 5.28
C TRP A 219 -1.85 13.34 5.26
N TRP A 220 -0.86 13.74 4.47
CA TRP A 220 -0.50 15.13 4.33
C TRP A 220 -1.63 15.96 3.71
N GLN A 221 -2.24 15.49 2.63
CA GLN A 221 -3.38 16.15 1.98
C GLN A 221 -4.63 16.22 2.87
N THR A 222 -4.70 15.42 3.94
CA THR A 222 -5.81 15.43 4.92
C THR A 222 -5.46 16.15 6.23
N GLY A 223 -4.33 16.87 6.29
CA GLY A 223 -3.91 17.65 7.45
C GLY A 223 -3.24 16.84 8.57
N ARG A 224 -2.97 15.55 8.32
CA ARG A 224 -2.29 14.62 9.24
C ARG A 224 -0.77 14.65 9.01
N GLU A 225 -0.19 15.85 9.10
CA GLU A 225 1.19 16.09 8.69
C GLU A 225 2.22 15.39 9.61
N GLY A 226 1.91 15.28 10.91
CA GLY A 226 2.75 14.55 11.86
C GLY A 226 2.85 13.07 11.49
N GLU A 227 1.72 12.42 11.23
CA GLU A 227 1.70 11.02 10.80
C GLU A 227 2.31 10.83 9.42
N ALA A 228 2.10 11.78 8.50
CA ALA A 228 2.74 11.74 7.19
C ALA A 228 4.27 11.75 7.29
N ARG A 229 4.86 12.59 8.16
CA ARG A 229 6.31 12.58 8.42
C ARG A 229 6.79 11.25 8.99
N GLN A 230 6.05 10.65 9.91
CA GLN A 230 6.38 9.34 10.47
C GLN A 230 6.32 8.23 9.41
N ALA A 231 5.36 8.29 8.48
CA ALA A 231 5.33 7.39 7.33
C ALA A 231 6.54 7.58 6.39
N ILE A 232 6.96 8.82 6.10
CA ILE A 232 8.19 9.07 5.33
C ILE A 232 9.43 8.54 6.07
N ALA A 233 9.51 8.76 7.38
CA ALA A 233 10.61 8.26 8.19
C ALA A 233 10.65 6.71 8.20
N ALA A 234 9.50 6.04 8.32
CA ALA A 234 9.39 4.59 8.19
C ALA A 234 9.81 4.09 6.81
N ALA A 235 9.46 4.80 5.74
CA ALA A 235 9.92 4.49 4.38
C ALA A 235 11.46 4.54 4.28
N ALA A 236 12.08 5.56 4.87
CA ALA A 236 13.54 5.68 4.91
C ALA A 236 14.17 4.53 5.72
N ASP A 237 13.59 4.19 6.87
CA ASP A 237 14.05 3.07 7.73
C ASP A 237 13.95 1.71 7.01
N PHE A 238 12.87 1.48 6.25
CA PHE A 238 12.71 0.28 5.41
C PHE A 238 13.80 0.13 4.35
N ARG A 239 14.28 1.24 3.77
CA ARG A 239 15.36 1.21 2.78
C ARG A 239 16.74 1.06 3.43
N ALA A 240 16.95 1.69 4.58
CA ALA A 240 18.27 1.78 5.21
C ALA A 240 18.62 0.55 6.07
N ARG A 241 17.64 -0.06 6.75
CA ARG A 241 17.88 -1.15 7.69
C ARG A 241 17.68 -2.53 7.06
N ALA A 242 18.28 -3.56 7.68
CA ALA A 242 17.93 -4.94 7.37
C ALA A 242 16.49 -5.22 7.81
N PRO A 243 15.69 -6.00 7.06
CA PRO A 243 14.32 -6.33 7.44
C PRO A 243 14.17 -6.88 8.85
N ARG A 244 15.04 -7.80 9.27
CA ARG A 244 15.05 -8.36 10.64
C ARG A 244 15.28 -7.33 11.75
N GLU A 245 15.92 -6.21 11.44
CA GLU A 245 16.20 -5.10 12.38
C GLU A 245 15.10 -4.04 12.37
N ASN A 246 14.11 -4.17 11.48
CA ASN A 246 13.05 -3.19 11.31
C ASN A 246 11.78 -3.61 12.08
N ALA A 247 11.50 -2.90 13.18
CA ALA A 247 10.34 -3.17 14.04
C ALA A 247 9.00 -3.10 13.30
N VAL A 248 8.89 -2.23 12.29
CA VAL A 248 7.66 -2.07 11.50
C VAL A 248 7.47 -3.25 10.55
N ALA A 249 8.56 -3.76 9.94
CA ALA A 249 8.51 -4.98 9.13
C ALA A 249 8.04 -6.19 9.95
N ARG A 250 8.54 -6.34 11.18
CA ARG A 250 8.05 -7.34 12.12
C ARG A 250 6.57 -7.17 12.42
N ALA A 251 6.13 -5.95 12.73
CA ALA A 251 4.73 -5.66 13.01
C ALA A 251 3.80 -6.00 11.83
N MET A 252 4.23 -5.77 10.58
CA MET A 252 3.45 -6.13 9.38
C MET A 252 3.23 -7.65 9.27
N ILE A 253 4.28 -8.46 9.46
CA ILE A 253 4.18 -9.92 9.41
C ILE A 253 3.37 -10.48 10.57
N GLU A 254 3.62 -10.00 11.79
CA GLU A 254 2.84 -10.42 12.96
C GLU A 254 1.36 -10.11 12.80
N ARG A 255 1.02 -8.96 12.19
CA ARG A 255 -0.37 -8.59 11.91
C ARG A 255 -1.01 -9.54 10.90
N LEU A 256 -0.28 -9.87 9.82
CA LEU A 256 -0.71 -10.82 8.79
C LEU A 256 -0.94 -12.21 9.33
N LEU A 257 -0.04 -12.67 10.20
CA LEU A 257 -0.05 -14.01 10.77
C LEU A 257 -0.80 -14.11 12.09
N SER A 258 -1.44 -13.03 12.54
CA SER A 258 -2.10 -12.96 13.85
C SER A 258 -2.98 -14.18 14.16
N PRO A 259 -3.83 -14.69 13.24
CA PRO A 259 -4.59 -15.92 13.47
C PRO A 259 -3.72 -17.16 13.69
N ALA A 260 -2.69 -17.36 12.86
CA ALA A 260 -1.78 -18.51 12.95
C ALA A 260 -0.90 -18.45 14.20
N LEU A 261 -0.38 -17.27 14.53
CA LEU A 261 0.42 -17.03 15.73
C LEU A 261 -0.40 -17.22 17.01
N ALA A 262 -1.66 -16.76 17.04
CA ALA A 262 -2.55 -16.98 18.18
C ALA A 262 -2.76 -18.48 18.44
N ARG A 263 -2.97 -19.26 17.37
CA ARG A 263 -3.12 -20.72 17.47
C ARG A 263 -1.85 -21.40 17.98
N ALA A 264 -0.69 -21.09 17.40
CA ALA A 264 0.59 -21.66 17.82
C ALA A 264 0.90 -21.35 19.29
N ARG A 265 0.56 -20.15 19.77
CA ARG A 265 0.72 -19.75 21.18
C ARG A 265 -0.24 -20.50 22.11
N ALA A 266 -1.52 -20.62 21.76
CA ALA A 266 -2.51 -21.35 22.56
C ALA A 266 -2.15 -22.85 22.72
N GLU A 267 -1.71 -23.50 21.64
CA GLU A 267 -1.25 -24.90 21.67
C GLU A 267 0.01 -25.08 22.55
N SER A 268 0.84 -24.03 22.65
CA SER A 268 2.02 -24.01 23.52
C SER A 268 1.67 -23.94 25.01
N GLU A 269 0.62 -23.20 25.36
CA GLU A 269 0.15 -23.08 26.75
C GLU A 269 -0.58 -24.35 27.21
N ALA A 270 -1.37 -24.96 26.32
CA ALA A 270 -2.08 -26.21 26.62
C ALA A 270 -1.15 -27.42 26.82
N SER A 271 0.03 -27.42 26.19
CA SER A 271 1.01 -28.52 26.31
C SER A 271 1.94 -28.37 27.53
N ALA A 272 1.81 -27.31 28.32
CA ALA A 272 2.55 -27.18 29.58
C ALA A 272 2.01 -28.20 30.59
N PRO A 273 2.84 -29.08 31.17
CA PRO A 273 2.38 -30.02 32.19
C PRO A 273 1.80 -29.21 33.35
N ALA A 274 0.53 -29.47 33.69
CA ALA A 274 -0.11 -28.90 34.88
C ALA A 274 0.81 -29.19 36.07
N GLY A 275 1.45 -28.15 36.59
CA GLY A 275 2.45 -28.27 37.64
C GLY A 275 1.90 -29.13 38.77
N GLY A 276 2.52 -30.29 38.94
CA GLY A 276 2.26 -31.17 40.06
C GLY A 276 2.62 -30.42 41.33
N VAL A 277 1.60 -29.93 42.03
CA VAL A 277 1.68 -29.58 43.44
C VAL A 277 1.90 -30.90 44.17
N ARG A 278 3.10 -31.08 44.72
CA ARG A 278 3.39 -32.07 45.76
C ARG A 278 3.90 -31.35 46.98
#